data_AF-A0A1V9YL57-F1
#
_entry.id   AF-A0A1V9YL57-F1
#
_cell.length_a   1.000
_cell.length_b   1.000
_cell.length_c   1.000
_cell.angle_alpha   90.00
_cell.angle_beta   90.00
_cell.angle_gamma   90.00
#
_symmetry.space_group_name_H-M   'P 1'
#
loop_
_entity.id
_entity.type
_entity.pdbx_description
1 polymer ?
#
loop_
_entity_poly.entity_id
_entity_poly.type
_entity_poly.pdbx_seq_one_letter_code
_entity_poly.pdbx_strand_id
1 'polypeptide(L)'
;YGITALHLAVAFDDLDMIALLLRAGANPNLRSVSASTPVDLASKKARGIIDIETLPHLHKILPQFLNQSQNREIDMTELQNKVAILQQRVQELEVSNICTICYEQTKDTVFNCGHETCTNCSKLLSNCPNCRKPITARIHRFV
;
A
#
# COMPACT_ATOMS: atom_id res chain seq x y z
N TYR A 1 -13.45 40.04 -1.45
CA TYR A 1 -13.74 38.72 -2.05
C TYR A 1 -14.54 37.90 -1.04
N GLY A 2 -15.86 37.79 -1.21
CA GLY A 2 -16.77 37.13 -0.24
C GLY A 2 -17.29 35.77 -0.74
N ILE A 3 -16.51 35.10 -1.59
CA ILE A 3 -16.86 33.79 -2.15
C ILE A 3 -16.27 32.72 -1.23
N THR A 4 -17.09 31.77 -0.78
CA THR A 4 -16.63 30.66 0.07
C THR A 4 -16.12 29.49 -0.78
N ALA A 5 -15.33 28.59 -0.18
CA ALA A 5 -14.93 27.35 -0.85
C ALA A 5 -16.12 26.55 -1.39
N LEU A 6 -17.26 26.57 -0.67
CA LEU A 6 -18.48 25.90 -1.08
C LEU A 6 -19.14 26.55 -2.31
N HIS A 7 -19.05 27.88 -2.48
CA HIS A 7 -19.51 28.53 -3.72
C HIS A 7 -18.71 28.04 -4.93
N LEU A 8 -17.39 27.87 -4.78
CA LEU A 8 -16.53 27.40 -5.87
C LEU A 8 -16.83 25.93 -6.18
N ALA A 9 -16.89 25.07 -5.18
CA ALA A 9 -17.20 23.65 -5.36
C ALA A 9 -18.55 23.45 -6.07
N VAL A 10 -19.56 24.25 -5.70
CA VAL A 10 -20.87 24.24 -6.38
C VAL A 10 -20.78 24.77 -7.80
N ALA A 11 -20.07 25.88 -8.04
CA ALA A 11 -19.90 26.44 -9.37
C ALA A 11 -19.20 25.48 -10.34
N PHE A 12 -18.30 24.62 -9.83
CA PHE A 12 -17.61 23.60 -10.61
C PHE A 12 -18.33 22.24 -10.64
N ASP A 13 -19.51 22.11 -10.01
CA ASP A 13 -20.29 20.87 -9.86
C ASP A 13 -19.45 19.70 -9.28
N ASP A 14 -18.47 20.03 -8.43
CA ASP A 14 -17.59 19.07 -7.79
C ASP A 14 -18.31 18.45 -6.57
N LEU A 15 -19.08 17.40 -6.85
CA LEU A 15 -19.96 16.73 -5.88
C LEU A 15 -19.19 16.21 -4.65
N ASP A 16 -17.96 15.73 -4.84
CA ASP A 16 -17.13 15.20 -3.77
C ASP A 16 -16.63 16.34 -2.86
N MET A 17 -16.17 17.44 -3.46
CA MET A 17 -15.77 18.63 -2.70
C MET A 17 -16.96 19.29 -1.99
N ILE A 18 -18.15 19.31 -2.59
CA ILE A 18 -19.38 19.79 -1.95
C ILE A 18 -19.68 18.95 -0.70
N ALA A 19 -19.68 17.62 -0.83
CA ALA A 19 -19.94 16.71 0.29
C ALA A 19 -18.90 16.87 1.41
N LEU A 20 -17.61 16.96 1.06
CA LEU A 20 -16.53 17.12 2.03
C LEU A 20 -16.64 18.45 2.79
N LEU A 21 -16.93 19.56 2.10
CA LEU A 21 -17.07 20.86 2.72
C LEU A 21 -18.28 20.92 3.65
N LEU A 22 -19.43 20.35 3.25
CA LEU A 22 -20.62 20.29 4.10
C LEU A 22 -20.39 19.43 5.34
N ARG A 23 -19.72 18.28 5.21
CA ARG A 23 -19.33 17.42 6.35
C ARG A 23 -18.36 18.09 7.30
N ALA A 24 -17.50 18.96 6.77
CA ALA A 24 -16.62 19.82 7.57
C ALA A 24 -17.36 20.99 8.25
N GLY A 25 -18.67 21.11 8.07
CA GLY A 25 -19.51 22.15 8.68
C GLY A 25 -19.58 23.45 7.87
N ALA A 26 -19.22 23.44 6.58
CA ALA A 26 -19.40 24.61 5.73
C ALA A 26 -20.88 24.99 5.64
N ASN A 27 -21.20 26.26 5.91
CA ASN A 27 -22.58 26.73 5.89
C ASN A 27 -23.03 27.04 4.44
N PRO A 28 -24.01 26.30 3.89
CA PRO A 28 -24.51 26.47 2.51
C PRO A 28 -25.42 27.69 2.32
N ASN A 29 -25.76 28.40 3.40
CA ASN A 29 -26.62 29.59 3.35
C ASN A 29 -25.83 30.90 3.41
N LEU A 30 -24.50 30.84 3.44
CA LEU A 30 -23.66 32.04 3.44
C LEU A 30 -23.78 32.75 2.10
N ARG A 31 -24.09 34.05 2.14
CA ARG A 31 -24.21 34.88 0.94
C ARG A 31 -22.84 35.41 0.50
N SER A 32 -22.58 35.30 -0.79
CA SER A 32 -21.44 35.96 -1.43
C SER A 32 -21.68 37.45 -1.63
N VAL A 33 -20.69 38.15 -2.22
CA VAL A 33 -20.76 39.59 -2.51
C VAL A 33 -21.89 39.91 -3.50
N SER A 34 -22.24 38.99 -4.41
CA SER A 34 -23.40 39.09 -5.29
C SER A 34 -24.71 38.72 -4.60
N ALA A 35 -24.69 38.54 -3.28
CA ALA A 35 -25.83 38.18 -2.44
C ALA A 35 -26.43 36.80 -2.74
N SER A 36 -25.73 35.97 -3.53
CA SER A 36 -26.09 34.60 -3.88
C SER A 36 -25.52 33.62 -2.85
N THR A 37 -26.27 32.58 -2.51
CA THR A 37 -25.80 31.44 -1.70
C THR A 37 -25.20 30.34 -2.59
N PRO A 38 -24.39 29.42 -2.04
CA PRO A 38 -23.97 28.22 -2.75
C PRO A 38 -25.15 27.43 -3.32
N VAL A 39 -26.28 27.32 -2.60
CA VAL A 39 -27.47 26.58 -3.05
C VAL A 39 -28.14 27.25 -4.27
N ASP A 40 -28.09 28.58 -4.34
CA ASP A 40 -28.63 29.34 -5.48
C ASP A 40 -27.87 29.03 -6.78
N LEU A 41 -26.57 28.72 -6.66
CA LEU A 41 -25.70 28.36 -7.77
C LEU A 41 -25.71 26.84 -8.08
N ALA A 42 -26.39 26.03 -7.27
CA ALA A 42 -26.33 24.58 -7.35
C ALA A 42 -27.11 23.96 -8.51
N SER A 43 -26.47 23.00 -9.18
CA SER A 43 -27.12 22.08 -10.12
C SER A 43 -28.17 21.21 -9.39
N LYS A 44 -29.05 20.54 -10.14
CA LYS A 44 -30.05 19.64 -9.54
C LYS A 44 -29.41 18.51 -8.72
N LYS A 45 -28.24 18.01 -9.15
CA LYS A 45 -27.48 16.97 -8.44
C LYS A 45 -26.82 17.53 -7.18
N ALA A 46 -26.12 18.66 -7.30
CA ALA A 46 -25.52 19.34 -6.16
C ALA A 46 -26.55 19.72 -5.09
N ARG A 47 -27.75 20.18 -5.48
CA ARG A 47 -28.83 20.47 -4.54
C ARG A 47 -29.26 19.25 -3.74
N GLY A 48 -29.40 18.09 -4.39
CA GLY A 48 -29.70 16.84 -3.69
C GLY A 48 -28.66 16.47 -2.64
N ILE A 49 -27.36 16.69 -2.92
CA ILE A 49 -26.28 16.47 -1.94
C ILE A 49 -26.36 17.46 -0.79
N ILE A 50 -26.59 18.75 -1.09
CA ILE A 50 -26.71 19.79 -0.07
C ILE A 50 -27.90 19.50 0.85
N ASP A 51 -29.05 19.12 0.31
CA ASP A 51 -30.26 18.81 1.10
C ASP A 51 -30.05 17.59 2.03
N ILE A 52 -29.28 16.58 1.59
CA ILE A 52 -28.97 15.38 2.38
C ILE A 52 -27.96 15.69 3.49
N GLU A 53 -26.85 16.34 3.15
CA GLU A 53 -25.73 16.58 4.07
C GLU A 53 -26.02 17.71 5.07
N THR A 54 -27.03 18.55 4.81
CA THR A 54 -27.48 19.61 5.74
C THR A 54 -28.52 19.15 6.74
N LEU A 55 -28.93 17.88 6.71
CA LEU A 55 -29.91 17.35 7.65
C LEU A 55 -29.41 17.47 9.10
N PRO A 56 -30.19 18.09 10.01
CA PRO A 56 -29.78 18.37 11.40
C PRO A 56 -29.38 17.14 12.22
N HIS A 57 -29.85 15.95 11.85
CA HIS A 57 -29.53 14.71 12.55
C HIS A 57 -28.15 14.13 12.18
N LEU A 58 -27.59 14.46 11.01
CA LEU A 58 -26.27 13.93 10.61
C LEU A 58 -25.12 14.72 11.26
N HIS A 59 -25.28 16.03 11.48
CA HIS A 59 -24.23 16.89 12.06
C HIS A 59 -23.87 16.53 13.52
N LYS A 60 -24.82 15.94 14.27
CA LYS A 60 -24.59 15.48 15.65
C LYS A 60 -23.95 14.08 15.73
N ILE A 61 -24.07 13.31 14.65
CA ILE A 61 -23.54 11.93 14.53
C ILE A 61 -22.14 11.96 13.89
N LEU A 62 -21.78 13.02 13.16
CA LEU A 62 -20.54 13.18 12.42
C LEU A 62 -19.20 13.13 13.20
N PRO A 63 -19.06 13.48 14.50
CA PRO A 63 -17.79 13.25 15.18
C PRO A 63 -17.48 11.75 15.39
N GLN A 64 -18.45 10.84 15.19
CA GLN A 64 -18.23 9.40 15.28
C GLN A 64 -17.87 8.76 13.93
N PHE A 65 -18.22 9.40 12.81
CA PHE A 65 -18.02 8.86 11.45
C PHE A 65 -16.85 9.50 10.68
N LEU A 66 -16.27 10.61 11.18
CA LEU A 66 -15.00 11.14 10.66
C LEU A 66 -13.80 10.22 10.93
N ASN A 67 -13.95 9.19 11.78
CA ASN A 67 -12.96 8.12 11.96
C ASN A 67 -13.11 6.96 10.95
N GLN A 68 -14.08 6.99 10.03
CA GLN A 68 -14.29 5.91 9.05
C GLN A 68 -13.76 6.20 7.65
N SER A 69 -13.10 7.35 7.42
CA SER A 69 -12.49 7.66 6.12
C SER A 69 -11.06 8.19 6.18
N GLN A 70 -10.35 7.92 7.29
CA GLN A 70 -8.88 7.94 7.34
C GLN A 70 -8.26 6.73 8.08
N ASN A 71 -8.99 5.62 8.18
CA ASN A 71 -8.35 4.32 8.34
C ASN A 71 -8.41 3.63 6.97
N ARG A 72 -7.31 3.69 6.19
CA ARG A 72 -6.86 2.44 5.57
C ARG A 72 -6.50 1.57 6.76
N GLU A 73 -7.48 0.93 7.39
CA GLU A 73 -7.19 -0.23 8.20
C GLU A 73 -6.49 -1.16 7.22
N ILE A 74 -5.17 -1.26 7.39
CA ILE A 74 -4.45 -2.41 6.90
C ILE A 74 -5.31 -3.57 7.38
N ASP A 75 -5.96 -4.28 6.45
CA ASP A 75 -6.64 -5.50 6.81
C ASP A 75 -5.56 -6.38 7.42
N MET A 76 -5.53 -6.40 8.76
CA MET A 76 -4.47 -7.04 9.51
C MET A 76 -4.48 -8.53 9.23
N THR A 77 -5.63 -9.09 8.84
CA THR A 77 -5.76 -10.47 8.38
C THR A 77 -5.09 -10.67 7.02
N GLU A 78 -5.36 -9.80 6.05
CA GLU A 78 -4.71 -9.87 4.73
C GLU A 78 -3.20 -9.63 4.84
N LEU A 79 -2.78 -8.67 5.67
CA LEU A 79 -1.36 -8.42 5.91
C LEU A 79 -0.71 -9.59 6.66
N GLN A 80 -1.35 -10.16 7.67
CA GLN A 80 -0.86 -11.36 8.36
C GLN A 80 -0.72 -12.54 7.39
N ASN A 81 -1.68 -12.74 6.49
CA ASN A 81 -1.60 -13.77 5.45
C ASN A 81 -0.43 -13.52 4.50
N LYS A 82 -0.23 -12.28 4.03
CA LYS A 82 0.91 -11.92 3.19
C LYS A 82 2.24 -12.11 3.91
N VAL A 83 2.34 -11.71 5.18
CA VAL A 83 3.52 -11.91 6.03
C VAL A 83 3.81 -13.39 6.18
N ALA A 84 2.80 -14.23 6.46
CA ALA A 84 2.97 -15.68 6.57
C ALA A 84 3.50 -16.30 5.27
N ILE A 85 2.95 -15.90 4.11
CA ILE A 85 3.41 -16.38 2.80
C ILE A 85 4.85 -15.92 2.52
N LEU A 86 5.18 -14.67 2.82
CA LEU A 86 6.54 -14.14 2.63
C LEU A 86 7.54 -14.83 3.55
N GLN A 87 7.19 -15.06 4.82
CA GLN A 87 8.02 -15.78 5.77
C GLN A 87 8.29 -17.22 5.30
N GLN A 88 7.27 -17.91 4.79
CA GLN A 88 7.45 -19.24 4.23
C GLN A 88 8.43 -19.23 3.04
N ARG A 89 8.26 -18.28 2.10
CA ARG A 89 9.17 -18.17 0.95
C ARG A 89 10.60 -17.83 1.35
N VAL A 90 10.78 -16.94 2.33
CA VAL A 90 12.10 -16.62 2.89
C VAL A 90 12.74 -17.87 3.48
N GLN A 91 12.00 -18.65 4.26
CA GLN A 91 12.49 -19.90 4.83
C GLN A 91 12.89 -20.94 3.77
N GLU A 92 12.09 -21.12 2.72
CA GLU A 92 12.41 -22.01 1.60
C GLU A 92 13.69 -21.57 0.87
N LEU A 93 13.87 -20.25 0.67
CA LEU A 93 15.08 -19.69 0.08
C LEU A 93 16.31 -19.88 0.98
N GLU A 94 16.17 -19.65 2.28
CA GLU A 94 17.24 -19.86 3.26
C GLU A 94 17.70 -21.32 3.28
N VAL A 95 16.76 -22.28 3.30
CA VAL A 95 17.06 -23.71 3.25
C VAL A 95 17.75 -24.09 1.93
N SER A 96 17.24 -23.60 0.80
CA SER A 96 17.86 -23.82 -0.51
C SER A 96 19.27 -23.24 -0.58
N ASN A 97 19.56 -22.21 0.24
CA ASN A 97 20.86 -21.56 0.26
C ASN A 97 21.91 -22.29 1.11
N ILE A 98 21.52 -23.29 1.90
CA ILE A 98 22.45 -24.07 2.73
C ILE A 98 23.20 -25.10 1.87
N CYS A 99 24.49 -25.26 2.14
CA CYS A 99 25.33 -26.24 1.47
C CYS A 99 24.82 -27.66 1.75
N THR A 100 24.47 -28.38 0.70
CA THR A 100 23.90 -29.74 0.76
C THR A 100 24.90 -30.82 1.15
N ILE A 101 26.15 -30.46 1.43
CA ILE A 101 27.20 -31.39 1.87
C ILE A 101 27.35 -31.36 3.38
N CYS A 102 27.53 -30.17 3.96
CA CYS A 102 27.73 -30.01 5.41
C CYS A 102 26.46 -29.62 6.17
N TYR A 103 25.44 -29.08 5.51
CA TYR A 103 24.23 -28.55 6.16
C TYR A 103 24.48 -27.44 7.21
N GLU A 104 25.69 -26.89 7.26
CA GLU A 104 26.12 -25.90 8.25
C GLU A 104 26.32 -24.50 7.66
N GLN A 105 26.90 -24.42 6.46
CA GLN A 105 27.28 -23.16 5.81
C GLN A 105 26.43 -22.87 4.59
N THR A 106 26.29 -21.60 4.22
CA THR A 106 25.63 -21.20 2.97
C THR A 106 26.49 -21.53 1.76
N LYS A 107 25.85 -21.70 0.61
CA LYS A 107 26.53 -21.82 -0.68
C LYS A 107 27.20 -20.47 -0.97
N ASP A 108 28.48 -20.44 -1.26
CA ASP A 108 29.22 -19.19 -1.56
C ASP A 108 30.21 -19.41 -2.72
N THR A 109 30.35 -20.65 -3.20
CA THR A 109 31.29 -21.04 -4.23
C THR A 109 30.58 -21.71 -5.38
N VAL A 110 30.69 -21.11 -6.56
CA VAL A 110 30.14 -21.60 -7.83
C VAL A 110 31.23 -22.30 -8.62
N PHE A 111 30.94 -23.49 -9.14
CA PHE A 111 31.84 -24.23 -10.04
C PHE A 111 31.69 -23.79 -11.49
N ASN A 112 32.64 -24.16 -12.36
CA ASN A 112 32.56 -23.95 -13.81
C ASN A 112 31.31 -24.57 -14.47
N CYS A 113 30.62 -25.49 -13.81
CA CYS A 113 29.36 -26.06 -14.26
C CYS A 113 28.09 -25.35 -13.75
N GLY A 114 28.23 -24.26 -12.98
CA GLY A 114 27.13 -23.46 -12.43
C GLY A 114 26.54 -23.97 -11.10
N HIS A 115 26.87 -25.18 -10.67
CA HIS A 115 26.46 -25.70 -9.37
C HIS A 115 27.30 -25.14 -8.22
N GLU A 116 26.71 -25.13 -7.03
CA GLU A 116 27.25 -24.38 -5.89
C GLU A 116 27.42 -25.25 -4.64
N THR A 117 28.39 -24.89 -3.80
CA THR A 117 28.65 -25.43 -2.45
C THR A 117 29.24 -24.33 -1.55
N CYS A 118 29.48 -24.61 -0.27
CA CYS A 118 30.27 -23.69 0.57
C CYS A 118 31.78 -23.81 0.29
N THR A 119 32.54 -22.77 0.60
CA THR A 119 33.99 -22.68 0.36
C THR A 119 34.75 -23.81 1.04
N ASN A 120 34.31 -24.24 2.22
CA ASN A 120 34.96 -25.32 2.96
C ASN A 120 34.77 -26.68 2.28
N CYS A 121 33.54 -27.03 1.88
CA CYS A 121 33.28 -28.27 1.15
C CYS A 121 33.91 -28.25 -0.25
N SER A 122 33.92 -27.09 -0.92
CA SER A 122 34.50 -26.91 -2.26
C SER A 122 35.98 -27.30 -2.37
N LYS A 123 36.76 -27.12 -1.29
CA LYS A 123 38.19 -27.47 -1.23
C LYS A 123 38.46 -28.97 -1.32
N LEU A 124 37.49 -29.80 -0.89
CA LEU A 124 37.63 -31.25 -0.82
C LEU A 124 37.15 -31.98 -2.09
N LEU A 125 36.67 -31.23 -3.08
CA LEU A 125 36.02 -31.80 -4.27
C LEU A 125 36.89 -31.63 -5.52
N SER A 126 37.13 -32.73 -6.24
CA SER A 126 37.72 -32.71 -7.60
C SER A 126 36.65 -32.64 -8.70
N ASN A 127 35.46 -33.17 -8.42
CA ASN A 127 34.32 -33.25 -9.34
C ASN A 127 33.08 -32.67 -8.68
N CYS A 128 32.20 -32.04 -9.47
CA CYS A 128 30.96 -31.48 -8.97
C CYS A 128 30.04 -32.58 -8.43
N PRO A 129 29.51 -32.48 -7.19
CA PRO A 129 28.63 -33.50 -6.61
C PRO A 129 27.27 -33.59 -7.32
N ASN A 130 26.82 -32.52 -7.97
CA ASN A 130 25.52 -32.48 -8.65
C ASN A 130 25.57 -33.08 -10.07
N CYS A 131 26.62 -32.81 -10.84
CA CYS A 131 26.68 -33.21 -12.26
C CYS A 131 27.98 -33.93 -12.67
N ARG A 132 28.85 -34.27 -11.72
CA ARG A 132 30.09 -35.07 -11.88
C ARG A 132 31.18 -34.48 -12.80
N LYS A 133 30.95 -33.30 -13.40
CA LYS A 133 31.94 -32.58 -14.22
C LYS A 133 33.18 -32.20 -13.39
N PRO A 134 34.39 -32.24 -13.97
CA PRO A 134 35.61 -31.84 -13.28
C PRO A 134 35.55 -30.35 -12.92
N ILE A 135 36.01 -30.02 -11.70
CA ILE A 135 36.02 -28.64 -11.19
C ILE A 135 37.32 -27.97 -11.62
N THR A 136 37.22 -27.05 -12.59
CA THR A 136 38.36 -26.27 -13.10
C THR A 136 38.40 -24.84 -12.56
N ALA A 137 37.25 -24.31 -12.12
CA ALA A 137 37.13 -22.98 -11.53
C ALA A 137 36.24 -23.02 -10.29
N ARG A 138 36.59 -22.20 -9.29
CA ARG A 138 35.82 -21.95 -8.07
C ARG A 138 35.67 -20.45 -7.93
N ILE A 139 34.47 -19.95 -8.13
CA ILE A 139 34.16 -18.52 -8.13
C ILE A 139 33.38 -18.22 -6.87
N HIS A 140 33.91 -17.33 -6.03
CA HIS A 140 33.21 -16.90 -4.81
C HIS A 140 32.15 -15.87 -5.18
N ARG A 141 30.90 -16.08 -4.78
CA ARG A 141 29.82 -15.10 -4.96
C ARG A 141 29.76 -14.17 -3.75
N PHE A 142 29.53 -12.89 -4.01
CA PHE A 142 29.24 -11.94 -2.94
C PHE A 142 27.75 -12.07 -2.61
N VAL A 143 27.47 -12.75 -1.50
CA VAL A 143 26.16 -12.77 -0.84
C VAL A 143 26.10 -11.68 0.21
#